data_AF-A0A9D6XWL3-F1
#
_entry.id   AF-A0A9D6XWL3-F1
#
_cell.length_a   1.000
_cell.length_b   1.000
_cell.length_c   1.000
_cell.angle_alpha   90.00
_cell.angle_beta   90.00
_cell.angle_gamma   90.00
#
_symmetry.space_group_name_H-M   'P 1'
#
loop_
_entity.id
_entity.type
_entity.pdbx_description
1 polymer ?
#
loop_
_entity_poly.entity_id
_entity_poly.type
_entity_poly.pdbx_seq_one_letter_code
_entity_poly.pdbx_strand_id
1 'polypeptide(L)'
;MRRFLVVQHTYSEFLGAIEEQLENRDIGFVYQRPFTGRSLPASALQYDALWLLGGAHPVTDRGASPWLHDELRLLAAFRRARRPVVGIGFGAQLVALQAGGNAMAEPLHDAYWTTAHATEAGRTDPVARAVDGRRVLVMANGRVELPAAMTPIVADDAGRWIAINSDALIYGLLFRPELKPGMLEDMIMEEGRPIPDDIGDLLAEARSEWRETQYTSVAVLTALVQALDLMRERRKMPVFALNPVSGKR
;
A
#
# COMPACT_ATOMS: atom_id res chain seq x y z
N MET A 1 -3.11 -17.34 14.71
CA MET A 1 -2.00 -16.39 14.42
C MET A 1 -2.44 -15.48 13.29
N ARG A 2 -2.35 -14.16 13.52
CA ARG A 2 -2.72 -13.14 12.53
C ARG A 2 -1.87 -13.31 11.27
N ARG A 3 -2.51 -13.26 10.10
CA ARG A 3 -1.88 -13.52 8.81
C ARG A 3 -2.31 -12.50 7.79
N PHE A 4 -1.43 -11.56 7.46
CA PHE A 4 -1.68 -10.57 6.41
C PHE A 4 -1.23 -11.08 5.05
N LEU A 5 -1.98 -10.71 4.01
CA LEU A 5 -1.57 -10.89 2.63
C LEU A 5 -0.90 -9.60 2.16
N VAL A 6 0.32 -9.71 1.65
CA VAL A 6 1.08 -8.57 1.14
C VAL A 6 1.33 -8.80 -0.34
N VAL A 7 0.79 -7.94 -1.20
CA VAL A 7 1.05 -7.99 -2.63
C VAL A 7 2.20 -7.03 -2.95
N GLN A 8 3.29 -7.61 -3.44
CA GLN A 8 4.54 -6.92 -3.78
C GLN A 8 4.73 -6.92 -5.30
N HIS A 9 4.91 -5.75 -5.90
CA HIS A 9 4.93 -5.60 -7.36
C HIS A 9 6.34 -5.55 -7.97
N THR A 10 7.38 -5.34 -7.17
CA THR A 10 8.78 -5.31 -7.62
C THR A 10 9.69 -5.94 -6.57
N TYR A 11 10.95 -6.22 -6.90
CA TYR A 11 11.88 -6.78 -5.91
C TYR A 11 12.22 -5.78 -4.80
N SER A 12 12.37 -4.51 -5.16
CA SER A 12 12.83 -3.42 -4.27
C SER A 12 11.74 -2.87 -3.35
N GLU A 13 10.46 -3.17 -3.61
CA GLU A 13 9.33 -2.57 -2.89
C GLU A 13 8.63 -3.57 -1.97
N PHE A 14 9.23 -3.77 -0.80
CA PHE A 14 8.72 -4.62 0.29
C PHE A 14 8.20 -3.78 1.47
N LEU A 15 7.74 -4.42 2.55
CA LEU A 15 7.19 -3.75 3.74
C LEU A 15 8.22 -2.93 4.54
N GLY A 16 9.51 -3.00 4.22
CA GLY A 16 10.54 -2.11 4.75
C GLY A 16 10.47 -1.89 6.28
N ALA A 17 10.20 -0.65 6.69
CA ALA A 17 10.13 -0.26 8.10
C ALA A 17 8.92 -0.85 8.85
N ILE A 18 7.92 -1.35 8.12
CA ILE A 18 6.70 -1.94 8.67
C ILE A 18 6.91 -3.38 9.10
N GLU A 19 7.83 -4.14 8.49
CA GLU A 19 8.07 -5.56 8.82
C GLU A 19 8.35 -5.76 10.31
N GLU A 20 9.37 -5.09 10.83
CA GLU A 20 9.78 -5.16 12.23
C GLU A 20 8.62 -4.83 13.18
N GLN A 21 7.78 -3.87 12.80
CA GLN A 21 6.65 -3.46 13.62
C GLN A 21 5.50 -4.47 13.61
N LEU A 22 5.29 -5.20 12.52
CA LEU A 22 4.33 -6.31 12.46
C LEU A 22 4.85 -7.51 13.26
N GLU A 23 6.13 -7.83 13.13
CA GLU A 23 6.80 -8.91 13.86
C GLU A 23 6.74 -8.68 15.37
N ASN A 24 7.07 -7.48 15.84
CA ASN A 24 6.99 -7.08 17.25
C ASN A 24 5.57 -7.16 17.84
N ARG A 25 4.53 -7.34 17.01
CA ARG A 25 3.12 -7.47 17.41
C ARG A 25 2.58 -8.89 17.22
N ASP A 26 3.44 -9.87 16.94
CA ASP A 26 3.09 -11.25 16.59
C ASP A 26 2.12 -11.33 15.40
N ILE A 27 2.30 -10.45 14.42
CA ILE A 27 1.53 -10.44 13.17
C ILE A 27 2.37 -11.11 12.09
N GLY A 28 1.95 -12.29 11.65
CA GLY A 28 2.53 -12.93 10.47
C GLY A 28 2.03 -12.29 9.18
N PHE A 29 2.85 -12.34 8.14
CA PHE A 29 2.48 -11.90 6.80
C PHE A 29 3.03 -12.87 5.74
N VAL A 30 2.43 -12.86 4.55
CA VAL A 30 2.91 -13.62 3.39
C VAL A 30 2.95 -12.73 2.17
N TYR A 31 4.09 -12.73 1.48
CA TYR A 31 4.26 -12.06 0.21
C TYR A 31 3.64 -12.87 -0.93
N GLN A 32 2.84 -12.18 -1.74
CA GLN A 32 2.38 -12.62 -3.03
C GLN A 32 3.01 -11.70 -4.09
N ARG A 33 3.72 -12.31 -5.04
CA ARG A 33 4.55 -11.60 -6.02
C ARG A 33 4.04 -11.90 -7.43
N PRO A 34 3.02 -11.18 -7.93
CA PRO A 34 2.45 -11.49 -9.24
C PRO A 34 3.45 -11.31 -10.39
N PHE A 35 4.42 -10.41 -10.24
CA PHE A 35 5.49 -10.19 -11.22
C PHE A 35 6.43 -11.39 -11.41
N THR A 36 6.44 -12.37 -10.50
CA THR A 36 7.17 -13.64 -10.68
C THR A 36 6.31 -14.75 -11.29
N GLY A 37 5.17 -14.40 -11.91
CA GLY A 37 4.22 -15.36 -12.50
C GLY A 37 3.33 -16.09 -11.51
N ARG A 38 3.33 -15.71 -10.22
CA ARG A 38 2.48 -16.35 -9.20
C ARG A 38 1.09 -15.70 -9.16
N SER A 39 0.04 -16.48 -9.40
CA SER A 39 -1.34 -16.00 -9.33
C SER A 39 -1.73 -15.49 -7.95
N LEU A 40 -2.56 -14.44 -7.92
CA LEU A 40 -3.12 -13.91 -6.68
C LEU A 40 -4.16 -14.87 -6.10
N PRO A 41 -4.32 -14.92 -4.76
CA PRO A 41 -5.32 -15.78 -4.14
C PRO A 41 -6.73 -15.33 -4.49
N ALA A 42 -7.62 -16.28 -4.79
CA ALA A 42 -9.01 -15.99 -5.14
C ALA A 42 -9.90 -15.61 -3.93
N SER A 43 -9.41 -15.82 -2.69
CA SER A 43 -10.19 -15.63 -1.46
C SER A 43 -9.48 -14.75 -0.43
N ALA A 44 -10.20 -13.74 0.06
CA ALA A 44 -9.79 -12.91 1.19
C ALA A 44 -9.88 -13.65 2.54
N LEU A 45 -10.66 -14.74 2.62
CA LEU A 45 -11.05 -15.35 3.90
C LEU A 45 -9.93 -16.10 4.61
N GLN A 46 -8.77 -16.26 3.97
CA GLN A 46 -7.58 -16.86 4.58
C GLN A 46 -6.70 -15.83 5.33
N TYR A 47 -6.95 -14.53 5.16
CA TYR A 47 -6.03 -13.46 5.58
C TYR A 47 -6.72 -12.36 6.38
N ASP A 48 -6.15 -11.94 7.50
CA ASP A 48 -6.78 -10.96 8.38
C ASP A 48 -6.78 -9.53 7.81
N ALA A 49 -5.85 -9.21 6.91
CA ALA A 49 -5.75 -7.94 6.20
C ALA A 49 -5.04 -8.11 4.84
N LEU A 50 -5.26 -7.15 3.93
CA LEU A 50 -4.57 -7.00 2.65
C LEU A 50 -3.68 -5.76 2.67
N TRP A 51 -2.44 -5.91 2.24
CA TRP A 51 -1.49 -4.83 2.01
C TRP A 51 -1.09 -4.85 0.53
N LEU A 52 -1.33 -3.76 -0.18
CA LEU A 52 -0.92 -3.58 -1.58
C LEU A 52 0.22 -2.55 -1.59
N LEU A 53 1.42 -2.97 -2.00
CA LEU A 53 2.62 -2.13 -1.93
C LEU A 53 2.79 -1.23 -3.16
N GLY A 54 3.91 -0.50 -3.20
CA GLY A 54 4.30 0.29 -4.37
C GLY A 54 4.66 -0.56 -5.59
N GLY A 55 4.92 0.11 -6.70
CA GLY A 55 5.25 -0.53 -7.98
C GLY A 55 5.97 0.43 -8.93
N ALA A 56 6.68 -0.14 -9.90
CA ALA A 56 7.54 0.60 -10.83
C ALA A 56 6.80 1.34 -11.95
N HIS A 57 5.53 1.02 -12.22
CA HIS A 57 4.81 1.52 -13.39
C HIS A 57 3.46 2.14 -13.02
N PRO A 58 2.91 3.05 -13.84
CA PRO A 58 1.55 3.53 -13.67
C PRO A 58 0.53 2.39 -13.69
N VAL A 59 -0.54 2.51 -12.90
CA VAL A 59 -1.67 1.54 -12.92
C VAL A 59 -2.37 1.45 -14.29
N THR A 60 -2.15 2.42 -15.18
CA THR A 60 -2.64 2.38 -16.55
C THR A 60 -1.83 1.45 -17.46
N ASP A 61 -0.59 1.10 -17.09
CA ASP A 61 0.26 0.22 -17.87
C ASP A 61 -0.11 -1.26 -17.65
N ARG A 62 -1.00 -1.75 -18.50
CA ARG A 62 -1.47 -3.14 -18.48
C ARG A 62 -0.40 -4.15 -18.92
N GLY A 63 0.60 -3.70 -19.68
CA GLY A 63 1.70 -4.56 -20.12
C GLY A 63 2.67 -4.83 -18.98
N ALA A 64 2.99 -3.80 -18.20
CA ALA A 64 3.83 -3.92 -17.02
C ALA A 64 3.10 -4.56 -15.83
N SER A 65 1.76 -4.42 -15.75
CA SER A 65 0.94 -4.96 -14.66
C SER A 65 -0.23 -5.83 -15.17
N PRO A 66 0.03 -6.98 -15.82
CA PRO A 66 -1.03 -7.84 -16.37
C PRO A 66 -1.97 -8.42 -15.29
N TRP A 67 -1.51 -8.47 -14.04
CA TRP A 67 -2.27 -8.94 -12.87
C TRP A 67 -3.24 -7.89 -12.29
N LEU A 68 -3.26 -6.65 -12.80
CA LEU A 68 -4.03 -5.56 -12.19
C LEU A 68 -5.52 -5.87 -12.03
N HIS A 69 -6.10 -6.57 -13.00
CA HIS A 69 -7.50 -6.98 -12.93
C HIS A 69 -7.75 -7.93 -11.75
N ASP A 70 -6.84 -8.87 -11.52
CA ASP A 70 -6.94 -9.81 -10.40
C ASP A 70 -6.72 -9.11 -9.06
N GLU A 71 -5.86 -8.08 -8.99
CA GLU A 71 -5.70 -7.26 -7.79
C GLU A 71 -6.96 -6.48 -7.43
N LEU A 72 -7.60 -5.83 -8.41
CA LEU A 72 -8.87 -5.12 -8.19
C LEU A 72 -9.97 -6.09 -7.74
N ARG A 73 -9.99 -7.31 -8.28
CA ARG A 73 -10.90 -8.37 -7.81
C ARG A 73 -10.59 -8.82 -6.38
N LEU A 74 -9.32 -8.97 -6.04
CA LEU A 74 -8.88 -9.33 -4.69
C LEU A 74 -9.27 -8.24 -3.68
N LEU A 75 -8.98 -6.98 -3.98
CA LEU A 75 -9.39 -5.81 -3.22
C LEU A 75 -10.91 -5.79 -3.00
N ALA A 76 -11.71 -6.05 -4.04
CA ALA A 76 -13.17 -6.16 -3.93
C ALA A 76 -13.61 -7.33 -3.03
N ALA A 77 -12.89 -8.45 -3.06
CA ALA A 77 -13.14 -9.59 -2.17
C ALA A 77 -12.88 -9.24 -0.69
N PHE A 78 -11.81 -8.51 -0.38
CA PHE A 78 -11.52 -8.02 0.98
C PHE A 78 -12.58 -7.04 1.46
N ARG A 79 -12.97 -6.09 0.61
CA ARG A 79 -14.05 -5.14 0.91
C ARG A 79 -15.37 -5.85 1.23
N ARG A 80 -15.80 -6.79 0.38
CA ARG A 80 -17.01 -7.58 0.60
C ARG A 80 -16.95 -8.43 1.86
N ALA A 81 -15.77 -8.94 2.21
CA ALA A 81 -15.55 -9.70 3.44
C ALA A 81 -15.41 -8.82 4.70
N ARG A 82 -15.51 -7.49 4.58
CA ARG A 82 -15.25 -6.49 5.63
C ARG A 82 -13.90 -6.73 6.31
N ARG A 83 -12.86 -6.92 5.50
CA ARG A 83 -11.49 -7.11 5.97
C ARG A 83 -10.63 -5.88 5.65
N PRO A 84 -9.74 -5.48 6.57
CA PRO A 84 -8.83 -4.37 6.37
C PRO A 84 -8.03 -4.44 5.07
N VAL A 85 -7.87 -3.28 4.44
CA VAL A 85 -6.98 -3.06 3.31
C VAL A 85 -6.13 -1.82 3.54
N VAL A 86 -4.83 -1.91 3.27
CA VAL A 86 -3.91 -0.78 3.19
C VAL A 86 -3.25 -0.80 1.81
N GLY A 87 -3.49 0.23 1.00
CA GLY A 87 -2.78 0.47 -0.26
C GLY A 87 -1.71 1.54 -0.07
N ILE A 88 -0.50 1.30 -0.59
CA ILE A 88 0.65 2.21 -0.48
C ILE A 88 1.23 2.48 -1.87
N GLY A 89 1.47 3.75 -2.21
CA GLY A 89 1.96 4.16 -3.53
C GLY A 89 1.05 3.65 -4.66
N PHE A 90 1.53 2.69 -5.45
CA PHE A 90 0.74 1.98 -6.46
C PHE A 90 -0.54 1.35 -5.86
N GLY A 91 -0.45 0.67 -4.72
CA GLY A 91 -1.63 0.11 -4.05
C GLY A 91 -2.67 1.15 -3.65
N ALA A 92 -2.26 2.38 -3.33
CA ALA A 92 -3.18 3.47 -3.01
C ALA A 92 -3.96 3.95 -4.24
N GLN A 93 -3.31 3.96 -5.41
CA GLN A 93 -3.98 4.23 -6.68
C GLN A 93 -5.06 3.17 -6.99
N LEU A 94 -4.84 1.90 -6.62
CA LEU A 94 -5.87 0.85 -6.76
C LEU A 94 -7.05 1.05 -5.82
N VAL A 95 -6.80 1.51 -4.60
CA VAL A 95 -7.86 1.88 -3.66
C VAL A 95 -8.68 3.05 -4.23
N ALA A 96 -8.02 4.06 -4.79
CA ALA A 96 -8.69 5.19 -5.44
C ALA A 96 -9.50 4.76 -6.68
N LEU A 97 -8.96 3.88 -7.52
CA LEU A 97 -9.66 3.30 -8.66
C LEU A 97 -10.93 2.52 -8.24
N GLN A 98 -10.85 1.70 -7.19
CA GLN A 98 -12.01 0.98 -6.67
C GLN A 98 -13.09 1.91 -6.12
N ALA A 99 -12.69 3.09 -5.64
CA ALA A 99 -13.62 4.14 -5.20
C ALA A 99 -14.28 4.90 -6.36
N GLY A 100 -13.94 4.59 -7.62
CA GLY A 100 -14.46 5.27 -8.80
C GLY A 100 -13.54 6.37 -9.34
N GLY A 101 -12.28 6.40 -8.93
CA GLY A 101 -11.29 7.34 -9.47
C GLY A 101 -10.90 7.04 -10.92
N ASN A 102 -10.31 8.03 -11.58
CA ASN A 102 -9.87 7.96 -12.96
C ASN A 102 -8.34 7.96 -13.02
N ALA A 103 -7.73 6.91 -13.60
CA ALA A 103 -6.29 6.79 -13.70
C ALA A 103 -5.71 7.47 -14.94
N MET A 104 -4.54 8.05 -14.79
CA MET A 104 -3.76 8.73 -15.80
C MET A 104 -2.33 8.19 -15.77
N ALA A 105 -1.74 7.99 -16.95
CA ALA A 105 -0.35 7.53 -17.07
C ALA A 105 0.65 8.60 -16.64
N GLU A 106 0.29 9.88 -16.77
CA GLU A 106 1.17 11.01 -16.52
C GLU A 106 0.93 11.67 -15.15
N PRO A 107 1.99 12.20 -14.50
CA PRO A 107 3.39 12.07 -14.91
C PRO A 107 3.87 10.62 -14.75
N LEU A 108 4.81 10.18 -15.60
CA LEU A 108 5.39 8.83 -15.51
C LEU A 108 5.91 8.53 -14.09
N HIS A 109 6.53 9.52 -13.44
CA HIS A 109 6.96 9.50 -12.06
C HIS A 109 6.34 10.66 -11.27
N ASP A 110 5.69 10.36 -10.13
CA ASP A 110 5.16 11.34 -9.18
C ASP A 110 5.78 11.05 -7.81
N ALA A 111 7.03 11.46 -7.65
CA ALA A 111 7.80 11.28 -6.42
C ALA A 111 8.36 12.62 -5.94
N TYR A 112 8.07 12.99 -4.69
CA TYR A 112 8.46 14.27 -4.12
C TYR A 112 8.24 14.29 -2.60
N TRP A 113 8.99 15.16 -1.91
CA TRP A 113 8.76 15.49 -0.52
C TRP A 113 7.74 16.61 -0.39
N THR A 114 6.84 16.50 0.58
CA THR A 114 5.82 17.52 0.89
C THR A 114 5.51 17.52 2.38
N THR A 115 4.95 18.62 2.88
CA THR A 115 4.23 18.58 4.15
C THR A 115 2.87 17.95 3.94
N ALA A 116 2.48 17.04 4.84
CA ALA A 116 1.16 16.43 4.87
C ALA A 116 0.21 17.28 5.73
N HIS A 117 -0.97 17.57 5.19
CA HIS A 117 -1.99 18.38 5.85
C HIS A 117 -3.27 17.56 6.01
N ALA A 118 -3.73 17.39 7.24
CA ALA A 118 -5.04 16.79 7.48
C ALA A 118 -6.13 17.70 6.90
N THR A 119 -7.02 17.13 6.09
CA THR A 119 -8.17 17.86 5.58
C THR A 119 -9.27 17.95 6.63
N GLU A 120 -10.32 18.72 6.35
CA GLU A 120 -11.53 18.74 7.17
C GLU A 120 -12.11 17.32 7.36
N ALA A 121 -12.08 16.48 6.31
CA ALA A 121 -12.52 15.08 6.39
C ALA A 121 -11.57 14.20 7.22
N GLY A 122 -10.28 14.54 7.26
CA GLY A 122 -9.26 13.84 8.03
C GLY A 122 -9.14 14.26 9.50
N ARG A 123 -9.83 15.32 9.94
CA ARG A 123 -9.63 15.90 11.28
C ARG A 123 -9.72 14.90 12.43
N THR A 124 -10.61 13.90 12.32
CA THR A 124 -10.77 12.84 13.33
C THR A 124 -10.15 11.50 12.91
N ASP A 125 -9.57 11.41 11.71
CA ASP A 125 -8.97 10.19 11.19
C ASP A 125 -7.60 9.93 11.86
N PRO A 126 -7.36 8.74 12.44
CA PRO A 126 -6.11 8.44 13.13
C PRO A 126 -4.86 8.61 12.25
N VAL A 127 -4.94 8.22 10.96
CA VAL A 127 -3.80 8.29 10.04
C VAL A 127 -3.52 9.73 9.66
N ALA A 128 -4.58 10.51 9.36
CA ALA A 128 -4.41 11.93 9.06
C ALA A 128 -3.76 12.69 10.23
N ARG A 129 -4.22 12.46 11.46
CA ARG A 129 -3.63 13.05 12.66
C ARG A 129 -2.18 12.61 12.91
N ALA A 130 -1.80 11.41 12.47
CA ALA A 130 -0.44 10.92 12.64
C ALA A 130 0.56 11.65 11.74
N VAL A 131 0.10 12.17 10.59
CA VAL A 131 0.95 12.84 9.58
C VAL A 131 0.76 14.34 9.48
N ASP A 132 -0.27 14.91 10.10
CA ASP A 132 -0.56 16.35 10.03
C ASP A 132 0.66 17.20 10.45
N GLY A 133 1.06 18.11 9.56
CA GLY A 133 2.24 18.97 9.73
C GLY A 133 3.59 18.27 9.57
N ARG A 134 3.64 16.98 9.20
CA ARG A 134 4.89 16.24 9.01
C ARG A 134 5.33 16.22 7.55
N ARG A 135 6.65 16.20 7.34
CA ARG A 135 7.23 15.93 6.02
C ARG A 135 7.09 14.44 5.68
N VAL A 136 6.61 14.15 4.48
CA VAL A 136 6.45 12.77 3.97
C VAL A 136 6.94 12.68 2.52
N LEU A 137 7.43 11.48 2.16
CA LEU A 137 7.77 11.15 0.78
C LEU A 137 6.55 10.58 0.08
N VAL A 138 6.00 11.32 -0.87
CA VAL A 138 5.06 10.79 -1.87
C VAL A 138 5.85 10.10 -2.95
N MET A 139 5.46 8.89 -3.34
CA MET A 139 6.08 8.19 -4.47
C MET A 139 5.11 7.18 -5.08
N ALA A 140 4.60 7.55 -6.25
CA ALA A 140 3.82 6.71 -7.14
C ALA A 140 4.17 7.00 -8.61
N ASN A 141 3.65 6.21 -9.53
CA ASN A 141 3.84 6.39 -10.97
C ASN A 141 2.47 6.60 -11.62
N GLY A 142 2.33 7.58 -12.51
CA GLY A 142 1.02 8.08 -12.93
C GLY A 142 0.21 8.71 -11.80
N ARG A 143 -1.07 9.00 -12.07
CA ARG A 143 -1.99 9.61 -11.10
C ARG A 143 -3.36 8.96 -11.14
N VAL A 144 -4.10 9.11 -10.05
CA VAL A 144 -5.54 8.82 -10.03
C VAL A 144 -6.26 10.06 -9.51
N GLU A 145 -7.19 10.58 -10.30
CA GLU A 145 -8.10 11.63 -9.87
C GLU A 145 -9.22 11.00 -9.05
N LEU A 146 -9.51 11.56 -7.88
CA LEU A 146 -10.60 11.10 -7.04
C LEU A 146 -11.95 11.53 -7.64
N PRO A 147 -13.02 10.71 -7.54
CA PRO A 147 -14.34 11.14 -7.94
C PRO A 147 -14.84 12.24 -7.00
N ALA A 148 -15.73 13.12 -7.47
CA ALA A 148 -16.23 14.27 -6.70
C ALA A 148 -16.88 13.88 -5.35
N ALA A 149 -17.40 12.66 -5.23
CA ALA A 149 -18.00 12.15 -4.00
C ALA A 149 -16.97 11.69 -2.95
N MET A 150 -15.68 11.64 -3.29
CA MET A 150 -14.60 11.20 -2.41
C MET A 150 -13.78 12.41 -1.96
N THR A 151 -13.75 12.65 -0.64
CA THR A 151 -12.89 13.68 -0.06
C THR A 151 -11.64 13.03 0.53
N PRO A 152 -10.44 13.51 0.22
CA PRO A 152 -9.22 12.96 0.82
C PRO A 152 -9.13 13.31 2.29
N ILE A 153 -8.48 12.45 3.09
CA ILE A 153 -8.22 12.70 4.52
C ILE A 153 -6.92 13.47 4.74
N VAL A 154 -5.98 13.40 3.78
CA VAL A 154 -4.72 14.15 3.81
C VAL A 154 -4.43 14.70 2.42
N ALA A 155 -3.99 15.97 2.37
CA ALA A 155 -3.52 16.63 1.16
C ALA A 155 -2.06 17.09 1.31
N ASP A 156 -1.39 17.33 0.18
CA ASP A 156 -0.06 17.93 0.09
C ASP A 156 -0.11 19.47 0.14
N ASP A 157 1.05 20.12 0.06
CA ASP A 157 1.19 21.59 0.05
C ASP A 157 0.43 22.27 -1.12
N ALA A 158 0.16 21.53 -2.20
CA ALA A 158 -0.59 22.00 -3.38
C ALA A 158 -2.08 21.62 -3.33
N GLY A 159 -2.56 21.01 -2.24
CA GLY A 159 -3.94 20.55 -2.10
C GLY A 159 -4.25 19.25 -2.86
N ARG A 160 -3.25 18.55 -3.41
CA ARG A 160 -3.43 17.23 -4.01
C ARG A 160 -3.63 16.20 -2.91
N TRP A 161 -4.52 15.24 -3.15
CA TRP A 161 -4.71 14.14 -2.20
C TRP A 161 -3.44 13.32 -2.06
N ILE A 162 -3.10 12.92 -0.83
CA ILE A 162 -2.01 11.98 -0.54
C ILE A 162 -2.42 10.86 0.40
N ALA A 163 -3.60 10.96 1.03
CA ALA A 163 -4.26 9.80 1.63
C ALA A 163 -5.79 9.89 1.54
N ILE A 164 -6.40 8.72 1.39
CA ILE A 164 -7.85 8.51 1.41
C ILE A 164 -8.22 7.40 2.39
N ASN A 165 -9.41 7.53 2.97
CA ASN A 165 -10.12 6.49 3.66
C ASN A 165 -11.40 6.23 2.85
N SER A 166 -11.39 5.20 1.99
CA SER A 166 -12.45 5.01 0.99
C SER A 166 -13.66 4.22 1.51
N ASP A 167 -13.50 3.56 2.64
CA ASP A 167 -14.49 2.79 3.38
C ASP A 167 -13.93 2.57 4.80
N ALA A 168 -14.76 2.23 5.78
CA ALA A 168 -14.38 2.15 7.20
C ALA A 168 -13.17 1.25 7.52
N LEU A 169 -12.76 0.38 6.59
CA LEU A 169 -11.64 -0.55 6.73
C LEU A 169 -10.60 -0.44 5.59
N ILE A 170 -10.60 0.63 4.79
CA ILE A 170 -9.77 0.71 3.58
C ILE A 170 -9.05 2.06 3.51
N TYR A 171 -7.71 2.02 3.59
CA TYR A 171 -6.84 3.18 3.41
C TYR A 171 -6.05 3.08 2.11
N GLY A 172 -5.86 4.22 1.45
CA GLY A 172 -4.89 4.40 0.38
C GLY A 172 -3.96 5.56 0.72
N LEU A 173 -2.65 5.31 0.75
CA LEU A 173 -1.59 6.26 1.08
C LEU A 173 -0.63 6.42 -0.11
N LEU A 174 -0.59 7.59 -0.76
CA LEU A 174 0.42 7.85 -1.81
C LEU A 174 1.80 8.09 -1.22
N PHE A 175 1.86 8.56 0.03
CA PHE A 175 3.11 8.61 0.77
C PHE A 175 3.56 7.21 1.21
N ARG A 176 4.87 7.04 1.39
CA ARG A 176 5.53 5.74 1.58
C ARG A 176 6.09 5.57 3.00
N PRO A 177 5.26 5.29 4.02
CA PRO A 177 5.72 5.15 5.40
C PRO A 177 6.60 3.91 5.61
N GLU A 178 6.64 2.98 4.68
CA GLU A 178 7.44 1.77 4.74
C GLU A 178 8.88 1.97 4.23
N LEU A 179 9.12 3.03 3.46
CA LEU A 179 10.33 3.18 2.67
C LEU A 179 11.55 3.47 3.57
N LYS A 180 12.64 2.75 3.34
CA LYS A 180 13.98 3.04 3.91
C LYS A 180 14.91 3.54 2.80
N PRO A 181 15.96 4.35 3.09
CA PRO A 181 16.92 4.78 2.08
C PRO A 181 17.49 3.62 1.23
N GLY A 182 17.79 2.48 1.86
CA GLY A 182 18.24 1.28 1.14
C GLY A 182 17.26 0.75 0.09
N MET A 183 15.95 0.96 0.27
CA MET A 183 14.97 0.59 -0.75
C MET A 183 15.04 1.49 -1.99
N LEU A 184 15.38 2.78 -1.84
CA LEU A 184 15.63 3.65 -3.00
C LEU A 184 16.92 3.23 -3.72
N GLU A 185 17.93 2.80 -2.97
CA GLU A 185 19.16 2.23 -3.55
C GLU A 185 18.84 0.95 -4.36
N ASP A 186 18.03 0.05 -3.79
CA ASP A 186 17.58 -1.16 -4.49
C ASP A 186 16.81 -0.82 -5.76
N MET A 187 15.94 0.20 -5.74
CA MET A 187 15.24 0.67 -6.94
C MET A 187 16.22 1.15 -8.02
N ILE A 188 17.27 1.87 -7.66
CA ILE A 188 18.30 2.33 -8.61
C ILE A 188 19.06 1.14 -9.22
N MET A 189 19.26 0.07 -8.46
CA MET A 189 19.96 -1.14 -8.91
C MET A 189 19.07 -2.13 -9.66
N GLU A 190 17.74 -1.97 -9.61
CA GLU A 190 16.78 -2.87 -10.25
C GLU A 190 16.81 -2.71 -11.78
N GLU A 191 17.28 -3.74 -12.49
CA GLU A 191 17.46 -3.71 -13.94
C GLU A 191 16.14 -3.43 -14.68
N GLY A 192 16.17 -2.46 -15.59
CA GLY A 192 15.03 -2.10 -16.43
C GLY A 192 13.91 -1.35 -15.71
N ARG A 193 14.09 -1.00 -14.43
CA ARG A 193 13.13 -0.20 -13.67
C ARG A 193 13.14 1.26 -14.17
N PRO A 194 12.00 1.85 -14.53
CA PRO A 194 11.93 3.28 -14.76
C PRO A 194 12.07 4.03 -13.42
N ILE A 195 12.93 5.04 -13.38
CA ILE A 195 13.25 5.84 -12.20
C ILE A 195 13.15 7.33 -12.55
N PRO A 196 12.74 8.20 -11.62
CA PRO A 196 12.71 9.63 -11.86
C PRO A 196 14.13 10.19 -12.00
N ASP A 197 14.29 11.25 -12.81
CA ASP A 197 15.59 11.89 -13.06
C ASP A 197 16.24 12.44 -11.76
N ASP A 198 15.42 12.83 -10.79
CA ASP A 198 15.82 13.38 -9.49
C ASP A 198 15.92 12.30 -8.38
N ILE A 199 15.97 11.00 -8.71
CA ILE A 199 16.06 9.92 -7.70
C ILE A 199 17.26 10.07 -6.75
N GLY A 200 18.37 10.66 -7.23
CA GLY A 200 19.54 10.94 -6.42
C GLY A 200 19.26 11.96 -5.30
N ASP A 201 18.49 13.00 -5.61
CA ASP A 201 18.08 14.03 -4.65
C ASP A 201 17.05 13.45 -3.66
N LEU A 202 16.09 12.66 -4.14
CA LEU A 202 15.14 11.95 -3.29
C LEU A 202 15.85 11.02 -2.29
N LEU A 203 16.87 10.29 -2.73
CA LEU A 203 17.69 9.43 -1.86
C LEU A 203 18.51 10.24 -0.85
N ALA A 204 19.13 11.34 -1.28
CA ALA A 204 19.89 12.21 -0.39
C ALA A 204 18.98 12.79 0.72
N GLU A 205 17.79 13.23 0.36
CA GLU A 205 16.81 13.74 1.30
C GLU A 205 16.25 12.64 2.22
N ALA A 206 15.94 11.45 1.68
CA ALA A 206 15.51 10.31 2.49
C ALA A 206 16.54 9.90 3.56
N ARG A 207 17.85 10.01 3.24
CA ARG A 207 18.93 9.80 4.22
C ARG A 207 18.96 10.89 5.28
N SER A 208 18.78 12.15 4.89
CA SER A 208 18.76 13.30 5.81
C SER A 208 17.56 13.23 6.77
N GLU A 209 16.39 12.90 6.25
CA GLU A 209 15.12 12.83 7.00
C GLU A 209 14.91 11.48 7.70
N TRP A 210 15.89 10.56 7.67
CA TRP A 210 15.69 9.17 8.09
C TRP A 210 15.13 9.03 9.52
N ARG A 211 15.61 9.85 10.45
CA ARG A 211 15.15 9.81 11.84
C ARG A 211 13.68 10.22 11.97
N GLU A 212 13.28 11.30 11.30
CA GLU A 212 11.90 11.80 11.35
C GLU A 212 10.92 10.90 10.59
N THR A 213 11.38 10.34 9.47
CA THR A 213 10.58 9.36 8.71
C THR A 213 10.33 8.11 9.53
N GLN A 214 11.31 7.59 10.28
CA GLN A 214 11.08 6.48 11.22
C GLN A 214 10.01 6.77 12.27
N TYR A 215 10.01 7.96 12.89
CA TYR A 215 8.95 8.34 13.83
C TYR A 215 7.58 8.40 13.15
N THR A 216 7.55 8.94 11.93
CA THR A 216 6.33 9.04 11.12
C THR A 216 5.82 7.66 10.72
N SER A 217 6.69 6.72 10.34
CA SER A 217 6.34 5.32 10.06
C SER A 217 5.68 4.65 11.26
N VAL A 218 6.27 4.79 12.46
CA VAL A 218 5.73 4.21 13.69
C VAL A 218 4.38 4.83 14.05
N ALA A 219 4.22 6.15 13.90
CA ALA A 219 2.97 6.84 14.15
C ALA A 219 1.86 6.40 13.18
N VAL A 220 2.15 6.37 11.87
CA VAL A 220 1.22 5.92 10.83
C VAL A 220 0.80 4.48 11.06
N LEU A 221 1.74 3.59 11.36
CA LEU A 221 1.41 2.19 11.59
C LEU A 221 0.59 1.99 12.86
N THR A 222 0.90 2.72 13.93
CA THR A 222 0.10 2.69 15.16
C THR A 222 -1.33 3.15 14.88
N ALA A 223 -1.49 4.23 14.10
CA ALA A 223 -2.77 4.73 13.66
C ALA A 223 -3.54 3.72 12.80
N LEU A 224 -2.88 3.06 11.84
CA LEU A 224 -3.48 1.99 11.02
C LEU A 224 -3.93 0.81 11.88
N VAL A 225 -3.09 0.39 12.85
CA VAL A 225 -3.44 -0.71 13.77
C VAL A 225 -4.69 -0.39 14.57
N GLN A 226 -4.82 0.84 15.06
CA GLN A 226 -5.99 1.31 15.80
C GLN A 226 -7.22 1.44 14.90
N ALA A 227 -7.09 2.13 13.76
CA ALA A 227 -8.20 2.42 12.86
C ALA A 227 -8.81 1.16 12.24
N LEU A 228 -7.97 0.17 11.92
CA LEU A 228 -8.38 -1.03 11.21
C LEU A 228 -8.55 -2.26 12.11
N ASP A 229 -8.33 -2.11 13.42
CA ASP A 229 -8.36 -3.22 14.38
C ASP A 229 -7.49 -4.40 13.87
N LEU A 230 -6.23 -4.10 13.54
CA LEU A 230 -5.29 -5.04 12.92
C LEU A 230 -4.83 -6.13 13.89
N MET A 231 -5.01 -5.92 15.20
CA MET A 231 -4.71 -6.90 16.24
C MET A 231 -5.80 -7.97 16.39
N ARG A 232 -6.96 -7.80 15.75
CA ARG A 232 -8.03 -8.79 15.80
C ARG A 232 -7.81 -9.92 14.80
N GLU A 233 -7.69 -11.14 15.33
CA GLU A 233 -7.75 -12.36 14.51
C GLU A 233 -9.20 -12.57 14.02
N ARG A 234 -9.37 -12.74 12.71
CA ARG A 234 -10.66 -12.92 12.05
C ARG A 234 -10.83 -14.40 11.68
N ARG A 235 -12.08 -14.89 11.67
CA ARG A 235 -12.37 -16.30 11.36
C ARG A 235 -11.86 -16.66 9.97
N LYS A 236 -10.94 -17.62 9.88
CA LYS A 236 -10.39 -18.12 8.60
C LYS A 236 -11.18 -19.30 8.09
N MET A 237 -11.43 -19.38 6.78
CA MET A 237 -11.98 -20.60 6.20
C MET A 237 -10.92 -21.71 6.24
N PRO A 238 -11.27 -22.95 6.62
CA PRO A 238 -10.35 -24.07 6.50
C PRO A 238 -9.92 -24.22 5.04
N VAL A 239 -8.62 -24.39 4.80
CA VAL A 239 -8.15 -24.90 3.51
C VAL A 239 -8.49 -26.38 3.52
N PHE A 240 -9.54 -26.78 2.79
CA PHE A 240 -9.80 -28.19 2.60
C PHE A 240 -8.63 -28.78 1.81
N ALA A 241 -7.77 -29.55 2.48
CA ALA A 241 -6.88 -30.46 1.79
C ALA A 241 -7.78 -31.47 1.06
N LEU A 242 -7.71 -31.50 -0.27
CA LEU A 242 -8.28 -32.61 -1.04
C LEU A 242 -7.65 -33.89 -0.49
N ASN A 243 -8.44 -34.73 0.18
CA ASN A 243 -8.00 -36.05 0.62
C ASN A 243 -7.44 -36.79 -0.60
N PRO A 244 -6.22 -37.36 -0.54
CA PRO A 244 -5.80 -38.29 -1.56
C PRO A 244 -6.82 -39.43 -1.53
N VAL A 245 -7.47 -39.67 -2.68
CA VAL A 245 -8.33 -40.82 -2.87
C VAL A 245 -7.46 -42.04 -2.58
N SER A 246 -7.65 -42.66 -1.41
CA SER A 246 -7.13 -43.98 -1.13
C SER A 246 -7.82 -44.92 -2.11
N GLY A 247 -7.15 -45.20 -3.23
CA GLY A 247 -7.55 -46.21 -4.19
C GLY A 247 -7.78 -47.51 -3.44
N LYS A 248 -9.03 -47.98 -3.43
CA LYS A 248 -9.34 -49.33 -3.00
C LYS A 248 -8.80 -50.30 -4.04
N ARG A 249 -8.16 -51.32 -3.49
CA ARG A 249 -7.66 -52.60 -4.02
C ARG A 249 -8.38 -53.12 -5.26
#